data_AF-A0ABD1D0X5-F1
#
_entry.id   AF-A0ABD1D0X5-F1
#
_cell.length_a   1.000
_cell.length_b   1.000
_cell.length_c   1.000
_cell.angle_alpha   90.00
_cell.angle_beta   90.00
_cell.angle_gamma   90.00
#
_symmetry.space_group_name_H-M   'P 1'
#
loop_
_entity.id
_entity.type
_entity.pdbx_description
1 polymer ?
#
loop_
_entity_poly.entity_id
_entity_poly.type
_entity_poly.pdbx_seq_one_letter_code
_entity_poly.pdbx_strand_id
1 'polypeptide(L)'
;MLVLFVCFANTCRSPMAEAVLNHLQSTKQLNWTVDSAGTSDMNAGRSPNPNTLAVLREHGLGSSHVSRQVRVEDFSNFDYILAMDENNLSYLKRIAPEGSRAKVELLGEYRMDELDKIVVDPYVRNW
;
A
#
# COMPACT_ATOMS: atom_id res chain seq x y z
N MET A 1 -14.79 -5.98 0.72
CA MET A 1 -13.73 -5.64 1.70
C MET A 1 -12.94 -4.49 1.15
N LEU A 2 -12.57 -3.52 1.98
CA LEU A 2 -11.89 -2.29 1.57
C LEU A 2 -10.47 -2.30 2.16
N VAL A 3 -9.45 -2.32 1.30
CA VAL A 3 -8.04 -2.43 1.71
C VAL A 3 -7.24 -1.24 1.17
N LEU A 4 -6.49 -0.58 2.06
CA LEU A 4 -5.57 0.51 1.71
C LEU A 4 -4.13 0.10 2.01
N PHE A 5 -3.26 0.13 1.01
CA PHE A 5 -1.83 -0.09 1.19
C PHE A 5 -1.09 1.22 1.43
N VAL A 6 -0.20 1.29 2.42
CA VAL A 6 0.50 2.53 2.77
C VAL A 6 2.00 2.31 2.85
N CYS A 7 2.74 3.06 2.03
CA CYS A 7 4.20 3.20 2.14
C CYS A 7 4.58 4.65 2.46
N PHE A 8 5.86 5.01 2.40
CA PHE A 8 6.26 6.39 2.65
C PHE A 8 5.77 7.37 1.56
N ALA A 9 6.21 7.18 0.32
CA ALA A 9 6.06 8.17 -0.76
C ALA A 9 4.96 7.83 -1.79
N ASN A 10 4.27 6.69 -1.65
CA ASN A 10 3.26 6.18 -2.57
C ASN A 10 3.67 6.07 -4.04
N THR A 11 4.94 5.80 -4.32
CA THR A 11 5.44 5.64 -5.70
C THR A 11 5.98 4.25 -6.00
N CYS A 12 6.41 3.48 -4.99
CA CYS A 12 7.07 2.20 -5.21
C CYS A 12 6.27 1.02 -4.63
N ARG A 13 6.32 0.86 -3.31
CA ARG A 13 5.80 -0.33 -2.61
C ARG A 13 4.28 -0.40 -2.59
N SER A 14 3.59 0.64 -2.12
CA SER A 14 2.13 0.60 -1.98
C SER A 14 1.38 0.56 -3.33
N PRO A 15 1.80 1.27 -4.41
CA PRO A 15 1.18 1.10 -5.72
C PRO A 15 1.38 -0.30 -6.32
N MET A 16 2.53 -0.94 -6.04
CA MET A 16 2.78 -2.31 -6.46
C MET A 16 1.86 -3.30 -5.73
N ALA A 17 1.72 -3.15 -4.41
CA ALA A 17 0.81 -3.97 -3.61
C ALA A 17 -0.65 -3.84 -4.06
N GLU A 18 -1.09 -2.62 -4.37
CA GLU A 18 -2.40 -2.34 -4.94
C GLU A 18 -2.59 -3.05 -6.29
N ALA A 19 -1.66 -2.89 -7.24
CA ALA A 19 -1.76 -3.50 -8.55
C ALA A 19 -1.82 -5.04 -8.48
N VAL A 20 -1.00 -5.64 -7.61
CA VAL A 20 -0.98 -7.09 -7.38
C VAL A 20 -2.31 -7.56 -6.78
N LEU A 21 -2.81 -6.90 -5.72
CA LEU A 21 -4.06 -7.33 -5.10
C LEU A 21 -5.26 -7.10 -6.04
N ASN A 22 -5.27 -6.02 -6.81
CA ASN A 22 -6.28 -5.79 -7.85
C ASN A 22 -6.32 -6.93 -8.87
N HIS A 23 -5.18 -7.39 -9.35
CA HIS A 23 -5.11 -8.56 -10.23
C HIS A 23 -5.61 -9.84 -9.54
N LEU A 24 -5.19 -10.09 -8.29
CA LEU A 24 -5.59 -11.26 -7.54
C LEU A 24 -7.10 -11.29 -7.23
N GLN A 25 -7.71 -10.14 -6.92
CA GLN A 25 -9.16 -10.11 -6.67
C GLN A 25 -9.96 -10.36 -7.95
N SER A 26 -9.52 -9.87 -9.11
CA SER A 26 -10.20 -10.14 -10.38
C SER A 26 -10.11 -11.63 -10.75
N THR A 27 -8.91 -12.24 -10.61
CA THR A 27 -8.71 -13.67 -10.91
C THR A 27 -9.49 -14.59 -9.97
N LYS A 28 -9.63 -14.20 -8.70
CA LYS A 28 -10.36 -14.95 -7.68
C LYS A 28 -11.84 -14.56 -7.55
N GLN A 29 -12.34 -13.64 -8.38
CA GLN A 29 -13.73 -13.14 -8.35
C GLN A 29 -14.14 -12.61 -6.97
N LEU A 30 -13.21 -11.90 -6.31
CA LEU A 30 -13.47 -11.23 -5.04
C LEU A 30 -14.01 -9.83 -5.32
N ASN A 31 -15.00 -9.38 -4.53
CA ASN A 31 -15.57 -8.04 -4.63
C ASN A 31 -14.90 -7.10 -3.62
N TRP A 32 -13.62 -6.79 -3.84
CA TRP A 32 -12.83 -5.95 -2.94
C TRP A 32 -12.57 -4.58 -3.59
N THR A 33 -12.40 -3.56 -2.76
CA THR A 33 -11.90 -2.25 -3.21
C THR A 33 -10.51 -2.11 -2.66
N VAL A 34 -9.55 -1.83 -3.54
CA VAL A 34 -8.14 -1.72 -3.21
C VAL A 34 -7.65 -0.36 -3.66
N ASP A 35 -6.92 0.31 -2.78
CA ASP A 35 -6.29 1.60 -3.05
C ASP A 35 -4.90 1.63 -2.41
N SER A 36 -4.09 2.65 -2.74
CA SER A 36 -2.82 2.91 -2.07
C SER A 36 -2.60 4.38 -1.75
N ALA A 37 -1.83 4.62 -0.69
CA ALA A 37 -1.46 5.96 -0.24
C ALA A 37 -0.04 6.00 0.33
N GLY A 38 0.39 7.21 0.68
CA GLY A 38 1.68 7.54 1.27
C GLY A 38 1.51 8.21 2.61
N THR A 39 2.44 8.01 3.54
CA THR A 39 2.49 8.83 4.76
C THR A 39 2.95 10.26 4.46
N SER A 40 3.70 10.45 3.37
CA SER A 40 4.15 11.73 2.84
C SER A 40 3.39 12.13 1.59
N ASP A 41 3.19 13.44 1.40
CA ASP A 41 2.56 14.06 0.24
C ASP A 41 3.58 14.48 -0.85
N MET A 42 4.87 14.21 -0.66
CA MET A 42 5.96 14.66 -1.57
C MET A 42 5.76 14.28 -3.04
N ASN A 43 5.01 13.21 -3.32
CA ASN A 43 4.70 12.77 -4.68
C ASN A 43 3.20 12.86 -5.02
N ALA A 44 2.40 13.58 -4.22
CA ALA A 44 0.97 13.72 -4.50
C ALA A 44 0.73 14.21 -5.94
N GLY A 45 -0.19 13.55 -6.65
CA GLY A 45 -0.51 13.85 -8.05
C GLY A 45 0.45 13.24 -9.09
N ARG A 46 1.51 12.53 -8.66
CA ARG A 46 2.46 11.88 -9.58
C ARG A 46 2.07 10.43 -9.87
N SER A 47 2.54 9.90 -10.98
CA SER A 47 2.45 8.46 -11.27
C SER A 47 3.43 7.66 -10.38
N PRO A 48 3.22 6.35 -10.23
CA PRO A 48 4.21 5.46 -9.64
C PRO A 48 5.59 5.58 -10.31
N ASN A 49 6.63 5.19 -9.58
CA ASN A 49 8.00 5.22 -10.05
C ASN A 49 8.12 4.40 -11.37
N PRO A 50 8.85 4.90 -12.38
CA PRO A 50 9.02 4.19 -13.65
C PRO A 50 9.53 2.74 -13.52
N ASN A 51 10.41 2.46 -12.55
CA ASN A 51 10.91 1.10 -12.28
C ASN A 51 9.82 0.20 -11.70
N THR A 52 8.98 0.73 -10.82
CA THR A 52 7.78 0.02 -10.33
C THR A 52 6.85 -0.33 -11.48
N LEU A 53 6.60 0.62 -12.39
CA LEU A 53 5.78 0.37 -13.58
C LEU A 53 6.44 -0.64 -14.54
N ALA A 54 7.77 -0.62 -14.68
CA ALA A 54 8.51 -1.59 -15.48
C ALA A 54 8.36 -3.02 -14.93
N VAL A 55 8.61 -3.21 -13.64
CA VAL A 55 8.47 -4.51 -12.98
C VAL A 55 7.03 -5.03 -13.05
N LEU A 56 6.03 -4.16 -12.86
CA LEU A 56 4.63 -4.55 -13.03
C LEU A 56 4.37 -5.06 -14.46
N ARG A 57 4.85 -4.35 -15.48
CA ARG A 57 4.68 -4.76 -16.89
C ARG A 57 5.35 -6.09 -17.21
N GLU A 58 6.54 -6.34 -16.66
CA GLU A 58 7.24 -7.63 -16.81
C GLU A 58 6.40 -8.81 -16.31
N HIS A 59 5.50 -8.56 -15.35
CA HIS A 59 4.58 -9.56 -14.79
C HIS A 59 3.16 -9.48 -15.39
N GLY A 60 2.98 -8.77 -16.52
CA GLY A 60 1.69 -8.62 -17.18
C GLY A 60 0.68 -7.73 -16.43
N LEU A 61 1.17 -6.91 -15.49
CA LEU A 61 0.36 -6.00 -14.68
C LEU A 61 0.57 -4.54 -15.12
N GLY A 62 -0.39 -3.69 -14.77
CA GLY A 62 -0.33 -2.25 -14.96
C GLY A 62 -0.82 -1.51 -13.73
N SER A 63 -0.53 -0.22 -13.66
CA SER A 63 -1.08 0.68 -12.66
C SER A 63 -1.34 2.04 -13.29
N SER A 64 -2.57 2.53 -13.13
CA SER A 64 -2.95 3.91 -13.43
C SER A 64 -3.06 4.74 -12.15
N HIS A 65 -2.43 4.29 -11.06
CA HIS A 65 -2.50 4.94 -9.77
C HIS A 65 -1.96 6.37 -9.86
N VAL A 66 -2.52 7.25 -9.03
CA VAL A 66 -2.01 8.60 -8.84
C VAL A 66 -1.70 8.75 -7.37
N SER A 67 -0.42 9.00 -7.07
CA SER A 67 0.08 9.06 -5.72
C SER A 67 -0.72 10.07 -4.88
N ARG A 68 -1.06 9.68 -3.66
CA ARG A 68 -1.78 10.51 -2.69
C ARG A 68 -1.27 10.29 -1.28
N GLN A 69 -1.48 11.26 -0.41
CA GLN A 69 -1.27 11.08 1.01
C GLN A 69 -2.46 10.34 1.65
N VAL A 70 -2.19 9.55 2.68
CA VAL A 70 -3.21 8.99 3.57
C VAL A 70 -3.90 10.13 4.32
N ARG A 71 -5.22 10.02 4.48
CA ARG A 71 -6.04 11.02 5.17
C ARG A 71 -6.75 10.39 6.38
N VAL A 72 -7.24 11.23 7.28
CA VAL A 72 -7.94 10.78 8.49
C VAL A 72 -9.22 10.01 8.14
N GLU A 73 -9.89 10.39 7.05
CA GLU A 73 -11.11 9.73 6.59
C GLU A 73 -10.86 8.30 6.09
N ASP A 74 -9.62 7.97 5.68
CA ASP A 74 -9.26 6.61 5.26
C ASP A 74 -9.49 5.60 6.41
N PHE A 75 -9.28 6.01 7.66
CA PHE A 75 -9.44 5.14 8.84
C PHE A 75 -10.91 4.77 9.13
N SER A 76 -11.88 5.56 8.64
CA SER A 76 -13.30 5.22 8.66
C SER A 76 -13.76 4.51 7.40
N ASN A 77 -13.12 4.80 6.26
CA ASN A 77 -13.54 4.30 4.95
C ASN A 77 -13.08 2.87 4.70
N PHE A 78 -11.90 2.48 5.19
CA PHE A 78 -11.30 1.18 4.92
C PHE A 78 -11.52 0.16 6.06
N ASP A 79 -11.53 -1.13 5.71
CA ASP A 79 -11.52 -2.23 6.68
C ASP A 79 -10.09 -2.49 7.19
N TYR A 80 -9.11 -2.39 6.28
CA TYR A 80 -7.69 -2.60 6.56
C TYR A 80 -6.85 -1.48 5.99
N ILE A 81 -5.89 -1.00 6.80
CA ILE A 81 -4.81 -0.13 6.35
C ILE A 81 -3.49 -0.88 6.62
N LEU A 82 -2.84 -1.31 5.54
CA LEU A 82 -1.69 -2.21 5.59
C LEU A 82 -0.39 -1.45 5.31
N ALA A 83 0.44 -1.35 6.34
CA ALA A 83 1.74 -0.69 6.32
C ALA A 83 2.83 -1.58 5.69
N MET A 84 3.74 -0.99 4.91
CA MET A 84 4.86 -1.72 4.31
C MET A 84 6.00 -2.00 5.29
N ASP A 85 6.21 -1.11 6.27
CA ASP A 85 7.26 -1.21 7.28
C ASP A 85 6.81 -0.59 8.62
N GLU A 86 7.64 -0.73 9.65
CA GLU A 86 7.37 -0.23 11.00
C GLU A 86 7.25 1.29 11.08
N ASN A 87 7.98 2.03 10.22
CA ASN A 87 7.88 3.49 10.20
C ASN A 87 6.51 3.92 9.66
N ASN A 88 6.01 3.23 8.64
CA ASN A 88 4.67 3.44 8.10
C ASN A 88 3.61 3.07 9.15
N LEU A 89 3.77 1.93 9.82
CA LEU A 89 2.85 1.50 10.88
C LEU A 89 2.79 2.50 12.04
N SER A 90 3.96 2.92 12.53
CA SER A 90 4.08 3.90 13.62
C SER A 90 3.42 5.24 13.26
N TYR A 91 3.64 5.73 12.04
CA TYR A 91 2.99 6.93 11.54
C TYR A 91 1.46 6.78 11.53
N LEU A 92 0.96 5.69 10.95
CA LEU A 92 -0.47 5.43 10.83
C LEU A 92 -1.15 5.32 12.19
N LYS A 93 -0.56 4.57 13.14
CA LYS A 93 -1.09 4.46 14.51
C LYS A 93 -1.13 5.81 15.23
N ARG A 94 -0.19 6.72 14.95
CA ARG A 94 -0.18 8.05 15.56
C ARG A 94 -1.29 8.97 15.04
N ILE A 95 -1.66 8.85 13.77
CA ILE A 95 -2.67 9.72 13.15
C ILE A 95 -4.08 9.11 13.14
N ALA A 96 -4.21 7.82 13.47
CA ALA A 96 -5.48 7.12 13.53
C ALA A 96 -6.38 7.74 14.63
N PRO A 97 -7.61 8.17 14.29
CA PRO A 97 -8.58 8.57 15.29
C PRO A 97 -8.93 7.42 16.25
N GLU A 98 -9.29 7.78 17.48
CA GLU A 98 -9.89 6.83 18.41
C GLU A 98 -11.20 6.26 17.84
N GLY A 99 -11.43 4.96 18.01
CA GLY A 99 -12.63 4.30 17.48
C GLY A 99 -12.63 4.10 15.95
N SER A 100 -11.48 4.27 15.28
CA SER A 100 -11.32 3.96 13.86
C SER A 100 -11.84 2.57 13.51
N ARG A 101 -12.53 2.45 12.38
CA ARG A 101 -12.99 1.16 11.83
C ARG A 101 -11.83 0.32 11.33
N ALA A 102 -10.87 0.97 10.66
CA ALA A 102 -9.78 0.28 9.99
C ALA A 102 -8.85 -0.43 10.98
N LYS A 103 -8.52 -1.68 10.69
CA LYS A 103 -7.39 -2.37 11.34
C LYS A 103 -6.08 -1.90 10.70
N VAL A 104 -5.16 -1.41 11.53
CA VAL A 104 -3.87 -0.87 11.09
C VAL A 104 -2.74 -1.82 11.47
N GLU A 105 -2.18 -2.51 10.48
CA GLU A 105 -1.26 -3.64 10.65
C GLU A 105 -0.14 -3.61 9.59
N LEU A 106 0.94 -4.39 9.78
CA LEU A 106 1.90 -4.62 8.70
C LEU A 106 1.29 -5.58 7.67
N LEU A 107 1.56 -5.32 6.39
CA LEU A 107 1.27 -6.28 5.33
C LEU A 107 1.95 -7.63 5.60
N GLY A 108 3.16 -7.62 6.16
CA GLY A 108 3.92 -8.82 6.47
C GLY A 108 3.31 -9.73 7.55
N GLU A 109 2.32 -9.29 8.32
CA GLU A 109 1.60 -10.16 9.28
C GLU A 109 0.82 -11.29 8.58
N TYR A 110 0.55 -11.15 7.28
CA TYR A 110 -0.22 -12.11 6.49
C TYR A 110 0.65 -13.13 5.73
N ARG A 111 1.95 -13.17 6.02
CA ARG A 111 2.87 -14.16 5.45
C ARG A 111 2.73 -15.51 6.16
N MET A 112 2.95 -16.59 5.40
CA MET A 112 2.96 -17.95 5.96
C MET A 112 4.31 -18.32 6.61
N ASP A 113 5.38 -17.61 6.26
CA ASP A 113 6.71 -17.75 6.86
C ASP A 113 6.97 -16.62 7.88
N GLU A 114 7.56 -16.95 9.04
CA GLU A 114 7.92 -15.93 10.05
C GLU A 114 9.12 -15.06 9.64
N LEU A 115 9.67 -15.29 8.45
CA LEU A 115 10.82 -14.56 7.95
C LEU A 115 10.37 -13.29 7.21
N ASP A 116 10.86 -12.15 7.71
CA ASP A 116 10.76 -10.81 7.14
C ASP A 116 9.33 -10.26 6.92
N LYS A 117 8.76 -9.72 8.00
CA LYS A 117 7.51 -8.95 8.00
C LYS A 117 7.60 -7.59 7.28
N ILE A 118 8.80 -7.17 6.88
CA ILE A 118 9.07 -5.84 6.34
C ILE A 118 9.18 -5.88 4.83
N VAL A 119 8.36 -5.07 4.14
CA VAL A 119 8.52 -4.77 2.73
C VAL A 119 9.54 -3.65 2.57
N VAL A 120 10.78 -4.06 2.36
CA VAL A 120 11.96 -3.18 2.25
C VAL A 120 11.76 -2.13 1.16
N ASP A 121 12.14 -0.88 1.45
CA ASP A 121 12.11 0.19 0.47
C ASP A 121 13.13 -0.06 -0.66
N PRO A 122 12.70 -0.22 -1.93
CA PRO A 122 13.63 -0.47 -3.03
C PRO A 122 14.41 0.80 -3.41
N TYR A 123 13.93 1.99 -3.08
CA TYR A 123 14.58 3.25 -3.48
C TYR A 123 15.95 3.42 -2.83
N VAL A 124 16.14 2.94 -1.59
CA VAL A 124 17.42 3.01 -0.89
C VAL A 124 18.42 1.92 -1.32
N ARG A 125 17.97 0.92 -2.09
CA ARG A 125 18.82 -0.19 -2.57
C ARG A 125 19.26 -0.07 -4.03
N ASN A 126 18.92 1.03 -4.71
CA ASN A 126 19.25 1.27 -6.12
C ASN A 126 18.76 0.17 -7.08
N TRP A 127 17.56 -0.39 -6.84
CA TRP A 127 16.87 -1.41 -7.66
C TRP A 127 17.70 -2.62 -8.08
#